data_AF-A0A1F3UFX4-F1
#
_entry.id   AF-A0A1F3UFX4-F1
#
_cell.length_a   1.000
_cell.length_b   1.000
_cell.length_c   1.000
_cell.angle_alpha   90.00
_cell.angle_beta   90.00
_cell.angle_gamma   90.00
#
_symmetry.space_group_name_H-M   'P 1'
#
loop_
_entity.id
_entity.type
_entity.pdbx_description
1 polymer ?
#
loop_
_entity_poly.entity_id
_entity_poly.type
_entity_poly.pdbx_seq_one_letter_code
_entity_poly.pdbx_strand_id
1 'polypeptide(L)'
;YCTFYGDMAGAITPLADVYKTEVYNLAEYVNRKKELIPKRMLEKAPSAELRQNQRDRDTLPEYEYLDRVLKAYIEDDIINENEQSILACIKRNEFKRFQMPLGFKISKKAFGSGRDIPIVKQ
;
A
#
# COMPACT_ATOMS: atom_id res chain seq x y z
N TYR A 1 -2.94 -0.83 -4.00
CA TYR A 1 -3.98 -0.92 -5.04
C TYR A 1 -4.76 0.37 -5.00
N CYS A 2 -4.92 1.05 -6.13
CA CYS A 2 -5.47 2.39 -6.18
C CYS A 2 -5.94 2.74 -7.59
N THR A 3 -6.90 3.66 -7.67
CA THR A 3 -7.46 4.24 -8.89
C THR A 3 -6.69 5.51 -9.21
N PHE A 4 -6.12 5.54 -10.41
CA PHE A 4 -5.39 6.70 -10.88
C PHE A 4 -6.35 7.88 -11.06
N TYR A 5 -6.01 9.05 -10.50
CA TYR A 5 -6.91 10.21 -10.36
C TYR A 5 -8.24 9.95 -9.63
N GLY A 6 -8.39 8.81 -8.96
CA GLY A 6 -9.47 8.53 -8.04
C GLY A 6 -9.02 8.78 -6.60
N ASP A 7 -8.93 7.71 -5.81
CA ASP A 7 -8.47 7.74 -4.41
C ASP A 7 -7.04 8.29 -4.23
N MET A 8 -6.23 8.31 -5.29
CA MET A 8 -4.91 8.94 -5.26
C MET A 8 -4.93 10.46 -5.33
N ALA A 9 -6.04 11.09 -5.75
CA ALA A 9 -6.09 12.53 -5.96
C ALA A 9 -6.04 13.28 -4.62
N GLY A 10 -5.09 14.23 -4.52
CA GLY A 10 -4.92 15.06 -3.32
C GLY A 10 -3.64 15.88 -3.39
N ALA A 11 -3.45 16.77 -2.42
CA ALA A 11 -2.20 17.55 -2.31
C ALA A 11 -1.12 16.78 -1.55
N ILE A 12 -1.52 15.99 -0.54
CA ILE A 12 -0.63 15.24 0.36
C ILE A 12 -1.22 13.85 0.57
N THR A 13 -0.36 12.85 0.69
CA THR A 13 -0.73 11.47 1.02
C THR A 13 0.00 11.04 2.31
N PRO A 14 -0.60 11.29 3.50
CA PRO A 14 0.10 11.11 4.78
C PRO A 14 0.52 9.67 5.09
N LEU A 15 -0.19 8.69 4.52
CA LEU A 15 0.04 7.27 4.71
C LEU A 15 0.77 6.63 3.52
N ALA A 16 1.39 7.43 2.64
CA ALA A 16 2.01 6.94 1.40
C ALA A 16 3.10 5.88 1.64
N ASP A 17 3.81 5.98 2.77
CA ASP A 17 4.95 5.13 3.12
C ASP A 17 4.66 4.30 4.39
N VAL A 18 3.40 3.92 4.58
CA VAL A 18 2.93 3.08 5.69
C VAL A 18 2.27 1.83 5.12
N TYR A 19 2.76 0.65 5.52
CA TYR A 19 2.20 -0.62 5.07
C TYR A 19 0.83 -0.89 5.70
N LYS A 20 0.01 -1.74 5.08
CA LYS A 20 -1.38 -1.90 5.51
C LYS A 20 -1.48 -2.45 6.93
N THR A 21 -0.66 -3.44 7.27
CA THR A 21 -0.54 -3.99 8.64
C THR A 21 -0.10 -2.91 9.64
N GLU A 22 0.76 -1.99 9.24
CA GLU A 22 1.20 -0.87 10.08
C GLU A 22 0.10 0.16 10.30
N VAL A 23 -0.78 0.38 9.31
CA VAL A 23 -1.97 1.22 9.50
C VAL A 23 -2.89 0.65 10.58
N TYR A 24 -3.09 -0.67 10.62
CA TYR A 24 -3.85 -1.33 11.69
C TYR A 24 -3.18 -1.15 13.05
N ASN A 25 -1.87 -1.41 13.14
CA ASN A 25 -1.10 -1.22 14.37
C ASN A 25 -1.16 0.24 14.86
N LEU A 26 -1.09 1.22 13.95
CA LEU A 26 -1.21 2.63 14.27
C LEU A 26 -2.61 2.98 14.80
N ALA A 27 -3.66 2.42 14.19
CA ALA A 27 -5.02 2.66 14.62
C ALA A 27 -5.28 2.08 16.03
N GLU A 28 -4.79 0.87 16.31
CA GLU A 28 -4.83 0.28 17.65
C GLU A 28 -4.04 1.11 18.66
N TYR A 29 -2.84 1.55 18.28
CA TYR A 29 -2.03 2.44 19.11
C TYR A 29 -2.77 3.73 19.44
N VAL A 30 -3.39 4.40 18.46
CA VAL A 30 -4.19 5.62 18.68
C VAL A 30 -5.35 5.35 19.63
N ASN A 31 -6.00 4.19 19.51
CA ASN A 31 -7.13 3.81 20.35
C ASN A 31 -6.76 3.38 21.78
N ARG A 32 -5.48 3.16 22.10
CA ARG A 32 -5.04 2.58 23.38
C ARG A 32 -5.54 3.30 24.64
N LYS A 33 -5.79 4.61 24.56
CA LYS A 33 -6.27 5.44 25.69
C LYS A 33 -7.77 5.70 25.64
N LYS A 34 -8.33 5.77 24.43
CA LYS A 34 -9.73 6.10 24.15
C LYS A 34 -10.03 5.63 22.73
N GLU A 35 -11.20 5.05 22.52
CA GLU A 35 -11.67 4.73 21.17
C GLU A 35 -11.93 6.02 20.38
N LEU A 36 -10.99 6.36 19.50
CA LEU A 36 -11.09 7.48 18.56
C LEU A 36 -11.48 6.99 17.17
N ILE A 37 -10.94 5.83 16.78
CA ILE A 37 -11.27 5.12 15.55
C ILE A 37 -12.23 3.98 15.93
N PRO A 38 -13.47 3.95 15.41
CA PRO A 38 -14.42 2.92 15.79
C PRO A 38 -13.91 1.50 15.51
N LYS A 39 -14.03 0.58 16.48
CA LYS A 39 -13.55 -0.82 16.33
C LYS A 39 -14.09 -1.51 15.08
N ARG A 40 -15.37 -1.25 14.74
CA ARG A 40 -16.00 -1.76 13.51
C ARG A 40 -15.23 -1.45 12.24
N MET A 41 -14.46 -0.36 12.19
CA MET A 41 -13.64 0.00 11.03
C MET A 41 -12.40 -0.89 10.89
N LEU A 42 -11.91 -1.45 12.00
CA LEU A 42 -10.76 -2.37 12.03
C LEU A 42 -11.19 -3.81 11.78
N GLU A 43 -12.36 -4.21 12.30
CA GLU A 43 -12.90 -5.56 12.15
C GLU A 43 -13.53 -5.80 10.77
N LYS A 44 -14.01 -4.74 10.11
CA LYS A 44 -14.56 -4.85 8.76
C LYS A 44 -13.48 -5.32 7.79
N ALA A 45 -13.79 -6.39 7.07
CA ALA A 45 -12.90 -6.92 6.05
C ALA A 45 -12.60 -5.85 4.98
N PRO A 46 -11.33 -5.72 4.54
CA PRO A 46 -10.94 -4.72 3.55
C PRO A 46 -11.61 -4.98 2.19
N SER A 47 -12.25 -3.94 1.66
CA SER A 47 -12.97 -3.96 0.39
C SER A 47 -13.05 -2.55 -0.19
N ALA A 48 -12.94 -2.44 -1.51
CA ALA A 48 -13.18 -1.19 -2.24
C ALA A 48 -14.68 -0.83 -2.39
N GLU A 49 -15.61 -1.73 -2.03
CA GLU A 49 -17.08 -1.50 -2.04
C GLU A 49 -17.66 -0.99 -3.37
N LEU A 50 -16.96 -1.21 -4.49
CA LEU A 50 -17.37 -0.77 -5.82
C LEU A 50 -18.48 -1.65 -6.42
N ARG A 51 -18.61 -2.89 -5.91
CA ARG A 51 -19.65 -3.85 -6.32
C ARG A 51 -20.06 -4.74 -5.15
N GLN A 52 -21.26 -5.32 -5.24
CA GLN A 52 -21.79 -6.22 -4.23
C GLN A 52 -20.85 -7.43 -4.03
N ASN A 53 -20.58 -7.77 -2.77
CA ASN A 53 -19.71 -8.88 -2.34
C ASN A 53 -18.23 -8.77 -2.75
N GLN A 54 -17.74 -7.60 -3.16
CA GLN A 54 -16.32 -7.39 -3.44
C GLN A 54 -15.46 -7.62 -2.19
N ARG A 55 -14.34 -8.33 -2.34
CA ARG A 55 -13.28 -8.43 -1.32
C ARG A 55 -11.94 -8.04 -1.93
N ASP A 56 -11.07 -7.36 -1.18
CA ASP A 56 -9.72 -7.04 -1.69
C ASP A 56 -8.91 -8.31 -2.00
N ARG A 57 -9.18 -9.39 -1.25
CA ARG A 57 -8.61 -10.74 -1.43
C ARG A 57 -8.90 -11.35 -2.81
N ASP A 58 -9.88 -10.84 -3.55
CA ASP A 58 -10.17 -11.31 -4.91
C ASP A 58 -9.03 -10.95 -5.88
N THR A 59 -8.20 -9.95 -5.53
CA THR A 59 -7.16 -9.41 -6.42
C THR A 59 -5.77 -9.31 -5.78
N LEU A 60 -5.68 -9.35 -4.45
CA LEU A 60 -4.42 -9.27 -3.71
C LEU A 60 -4.30 -10.46 -2.75
N PRO A 61 -3.06 -10.92 -2.44
CA PRO A 61 -2.85 -11.83 -1.34
C PRO A 61 -3.13 -11.13 0.01
N GLU A 62 -3.11 -11.90 1.10
CA GLU A 62 -3.25 -11.36 2.46
C GLU A 62 -2.21 -10.26 2.72
N TYR A 63 -2.64 -9.19 3.42
CA TYR A 63 -1.81 -8.03 3.65
C TYR A 63 -0.55 -8.34 4.46
N GLU A 64 -0.60 -9.29 5.40
CA GLU A 64 0.57 -9.73 6.16
C GLU A 64 1.65 -10.34 5.26
N TYR A 65 1.23 -11.09 4.25
CA TYR A 65 2.14 -11.66 3.26
C TYR A 65 2.62 -10.58 2.28
N LEU A 66 1.69 -9.79 1.74
CA LEU A 66 2.00 -8.73 0.79
C LEU A 66 3.00 -7.72 1.36
N ASP A 67 2.77 -7.24 2.57
CA ASP A 67 3.65 -6.26 3.23
C ASP A 67 5.06 -6.84 3.45
N ARG A 68 5.17 -8.13 3.78
CA ARG A 68 6.47 -8.81 3.90
C ARG A 68 7.22 -8.84 2.57
N VAL A 69 6.54 -9.22 1.49
CA VAL A 69 7.10 -9.23 0.13
C VAL A 69 7.54 -7.83 -0.28
N LEU A 70 6.70 -6.83 -0.04
CA LEU A 70 6.99 -5.44 -0.38
C LEU A 70 8.19 -4.91 0.41
N LYS A 71 8.29 -5.17 1.72
CA LYS A 71 9.45 -4.78 2.54
C LYS A 71 10.74 -5.40 2.01
N ALA A 72 10.73 -6.72 1.82
CA ALA A 72 11.88 -7.45 1.29
C ALA A 72 12.34 -6.88 -0.07
N TYR A 73 11.40 -6.62 -0.98
CA TYR A 73 11.73 -6.12 -2.32
C TYR A 73 12.10 -4.64 -2.38
N ILE A 74 11.40 -3.78 -1.63
CA ILE A 74 11.56 -2.32 -1.72
C ILE A 74 12.70 -1.86 -0.83
N GLU A 75 12.77 -2.35 0.41
CA GLU A 75 13.69 -1.86 1.42
C GLU A 75 15.03 -2.62 1.39
N ASP A 76 14.97 -3.94 1.18
CA ASP A 76 16.14 -4.84 1.30
C ASP A 76 16.67 -5.36 -0.06
N ASP A 77 16.03 -4.99 -1.17
CA ASP A 77 16.37 -5.43 -2.55
C ASP A 77 16.38 -6.97 -2.73
N ILE A 78 15.62 -7.70 -1.91
CA ILE A 78 15.49 -9.16 -1.99
C ILE A 78 14.39 -9.52 -2.99
N ILE A 79 14.72 -10.35 -3.98
CA ILE A 79 13.80 -10.82 -5.01
C ILE A 79 13.53 -12.31 -4.80
N ASN A 80 12.27 -12.69 -4.68
CA ASN A 80 11.82 -14.08 -4.67
C ASN A 80 11.14 -14.41 -6.00
N GLU A 81 11.61 -15.46 -6.67
CA GLU A 81 11.09 -15.88 -7.98
C GLU A 81 9.64 -16.37 -7.90
N ASN A 82 9.18 -16.82 -6.73
CA ASN A 82 7.79 -17.24 -6.52
C ASN A 82 6.80 -16.05 -6.48
N GLU A 83 7.29 -14.82 -6.38
CA GLU A 83 6.48 -13.61 -6.21
C GLU A 83 6.40 -12.76 -7.49
N GLN A 84 6.71 -13.36 -8.64
CA GLN A 84 6.73 -12.68 -9.94
C GLN A 84 5.45 -11.91 -10.26
N SER A 85 4.28 -12.42 -9.87
CA SER A 85 2.99 -11.74 -10.09
C SER A 85 2.90 -10.41 -9.34
N ILE A 86 3.34 -10.38 -8.07
CA ILE A 86 3.39 -9.18 -7.23
C ILE A 86 4.40 -8.20 -7.81
N LEU A 87 5.61 -8.67 -8.16
CA LEU A 87 6.66 -7.84 -8.75
C LEU A 87 6.22 -7.23 -10.09
N ALA A 88 5.53 -8.00 -10.94
CA ALA A 88 4.96 -7.51 -12.18
C ALA A 88 3.88 -6.45 -11.93
N CYS A 89 3.04 -6.66 -10.91
CA CYS A 89 2.03 -5.68 -10.49
C CYS A 89 2.67 -4.36 -10.02
N ILE A 90 3.74 -4.44 -9.22
CA ILE A 90 4.51 -3.25 -8.80
C ILE A 90 5.00 -2.53 -10.06
N LYS A 91 5.76 -3.19 -10.92
CA LYS A 91 6.34 -2.58 -12.14
C LYS A 91 5.27 -1.95 -13.04
N ARG A 92 4.13 -2.62 -13.25
CA ARG A 92 3.03 -2.11 -14.09
C ARG A 92 2.40 -0.84 -13.52
N ASN A 93 2.44 -0.64 -12.20
CA ASN A 93 1.83 0.51 -11.53
C ASN A 93 2.84 1.62 -11.19
N GLU A 94 4.09 1.59 -11.71
CA GLU A 94 5.06 2.68 -11.50
C GLU A 94 4.54 4.04 -11.99
N PHE A 95 3.81 4.06 -13.11
CA PHE A 95 3.25 5.31 -13.65
C PHE A 95 2.28 6.02 -12.68
N LYS A 96 1.59 5.24 -11.83
CA LYS A 96 0.70 5.80 -10.79
C LYS A 96 1.51 6.43 -9.68
N ARG A 97 2.62 5.79 -9.27
CA ARG A 97 3.53 6.30 -8.24
C ARG A 97 4.26 7.56 -8.67
N PHE A 98 4.67 7.63 -9.93
CA PHE A 98 5.34 8.80 -10.47
C PHE A 98 4.47 10.08 -10.37
N GLN A 99 3.15 9.91 -10.48
CA GLN A 99 2.18 11.00 -10.43
C GLN A 99 1.47 11.10 -9.06
N MET A 100 1.98 10.40 -8.04
CA MET A 100 1.41 10.43 -6.70
C MET A 100 1.66 11.80 -6.05
N PRO A 101 0.74 12.31 -5.22
CA PRO A 101 0.97 13.51 -4.42
C PRO A 101 2.14 13.37 -3.45
N LEU A 102 2.52 14.47 -2.79
CA LEU A 102 3.61 14.48 -1.83
C LEU A 102 3.29 13.55 -0.65
N GLY A 103 4.16 12.56 -0.41
CA GLY A 103 4.08 11.62 0.70
C GLY A 103 5.17 11.87 1.75
N PHE A 104 4.88 11.54 3.01
CA PHE A 104 5.90 11.53 4.06
C PHE A 104 6.69 10.21 4.00
N LYS A 105 8.02 10.30 4.01
CA LYS A 105 8.91 9.14 4.11
C LYS A 105 9.08 8.74 5.57
N ILE A 106 8.85 7.47 5.87
CA ILE A 106 8.99 6.84 7.19
C ILE A 106 9.91 5.62 7.11
N SER A 107 9.80 4.83 6.04
CA SER A 107 10.55 3.59 5.81
C SER A 107 12.02 3.86 5.46
N LYS A 108 12.85 2.81 5.42
CA LYS A 108 14.29 2.92 5.10
C LYS A 108 14.50 3.50 3.69
N LYS A 109 13.70 3.03 2.73
CA LYS A 109 13.70 3.47 1.33
C LYS A 109 12.32 3.94 0.94
N ALA A 110 12.23 5.18 0.47
CA ALA A 110 10.96 5.79 0.12
C ALA A 110 10.23 4.98 -0.96
N PHE A 111 8.93 4.75 -0.77
CA PHE A 111 8.07 4.27 -1.82
C PHE A 111 7.47 5.45 -2.61
N GLY A 112 7.73 5.54 -3.92
CA GLY A 112 7.27 6.66 -4.78
C GLY A 112 8.39 7.64 -5.12
N SER A 113 8.23 8.92 -4.76
CA SER A 113 9.10 10.03 -5.18
C SER A 113 10.59 9.94 -4.78
N GLY A 114 10.95 9.03 -3.87
CA GLY A 114 12.35 8.75 -3.53
C GLY A 114 12.89 7.42 -4.09
N ARG A 115 12.14 6.77 -5.00
CA ARG A 115 12.54 5.54 -5.71
C ARG A 115 12.33 5.74 -7.21
N ASP A 116 13.39 6.13 -7.90
CA ASP A 116 13.36 6.37 -9.34
C ASP A 116 13.48 5.06 -10.11
N ILE A 117 12.33 4.53 -10.54
CA ILE A 117 12.25 3.39 -11.47
C ILE A 117 11.74 3.91 -12.81
N PRO A 118 12.37 3.52 -13.94
CA PRO A 118 11.87 3.93 -15.26
C PRO A 118 10.45 3.38 -15.51
N ILE A 119 9.55 4.27 -15.93
CA ILE A 119 8.15 3.96 -16.23
C ILE A 119 8.05 3.06 -17.47
N VAL A 120 8.86 3.36 -18.49
CA VAL A 120 8.97 2.58 -19.72
C VAL A 120 10.33 1.89 -19.71
N LYS A 121 10.34 0.57 -19.88
CA LYS A 121 11.56 -0.22 -20.10
C LYS A 121 11.56 -0.69 -21.55
N GLN A 122 12.71 -0.55 -22.23
CA GLN A 122 12.95 -1.10 -23.57
C GLN A 122 12.94 -2.62 -23.56
#